data_AF-A0A7V9P350-F1
#
_entry.id   AF-A0A7V9P350-F1
#
_cell.length_a   1.000
_cell.length_b   1.000
_cell.length_c   1.000
_cell.angle_alpha   90.00
_cell.angle_beta   90.00
_cell.angle_gamma   90.00
#
_symmetry.space_group_name_H-M   'P 1'
#
loop_
_entity.id
_entity.type
_entity.pdbx_description
1 polymer ?
#
loop_
_entity_poly.entity_id
_entity_poly.type
_entity_poly.pdbx_seq_one_letter_code
_entity_poly.pdbx_strand_id
1 'polypeptide(L)'
;MTSDARFASLVSLACHDLRTPLATVHGFARTLRRIELTDPAPRYVEMIEVASQQLAELVDELSLVARIEAGLFEPRLESVDSLGLA
;
A
#
# COMPACT_ATOMS: atom_id res chain seq x y z
N MET A 1 20.09 6.02 -18.15
CA MET A 1 19.03 7.04 -17.99
C MET A 1 17.67 6.58 -18.53
N THR A 2 17.54 6.04 -19.76
CA THR A 2 16.22 5.61 -20.28
C THR A 2 15.71 4.27 -19.72
N SER A 3 16.59 3.43 -19.19
CA SER A 3 16.24 2.11 -18.62
C SER A 3 15.54 2.23 -17.26
N ASP A 4 16.02 3.13 -16.40
CA ASP A 4 15.52 3.26 -15.02
C ASP A 4 14.11 3.83 -14.99
N ALA A 5 13.80 4.82 -15.85
CA ALA A 5 12.45 5.37 -15.97
C ALA A 5 11.42 4.34 -16.46
N ARG A 6 11.82 3.40 -17.34
CA ARG A 6 10.95 2.30 -17.80
C ARG A 6 10.70 1.30 -16.68
N PHE A 7 11.74 0.92 -15.94
CA PHE A 7 11.61 0.03 -14.79
C PHE A 7 10.71 0.65 -13.72
N ALA A 8 10.91 1.93 -13.39
CA ALA A 8 10.08 2.68 -12.45
C ALA A 8 8.60 2.72 -12.88
N SER A 9 8.33 2.97 -14.16
CA SER A 9 6.96 2.94 -14.69
C SER A 9 6.30 1.56 -14.55
N LEU A 10 7.04 0.48 -14.81
CA LEU A 10 6.56 -0.89 -14.64
C LEU A 10 6.26 -1.21 -13.17
N VAL A 11 7.13 -0.81 -12.25
CA VAL A 11 6.92 -0.98 -10.81
C VAL A 11 5.69 -0.21 -10.35
N SER A 12 5.51 1.04 -10.80
CA SER A 12 4.33 1.84 -10.47
C SER A 12 3.03 1.18 -10.96
N LEU A 13 3.04 0.59 -12.16
CA LEU A 13 1.88 -0.11 -12.71
C LEU A 13 1.57 -1.38 -11.89
N ALA A 14 2.60 -2.19 -11.58
CA ALA A 14 2.44 -3.38 -10.75
C ALA A 14 1.87 -3.03 -9.36
N CYS A 15 2.36 -1.96 -8.73
CA CYS A 15 1.85 -1.49 -7.45
C CYS A 15 0.37 -1.10 -7.52
N HIS A 16 -0.04 -0.39 -8.59
CA HIS A 16 -1.46 -0.05 -8.82
C HIS A 16 -2.33 -1.31 -8.91
N ASP A 17 -1.90 -2.29 -9.70
CA ASP A 17 -2.67 -3.52 -9.91
C ASP A 17 -2.74 -4.39 -8.66
N LEU A 18 -1.77 -4.29 -7.74
CA LEU A 18 -1.77 -4.97 -6.45
C LEU A 18 -2.71 -4.34 -5.41
N ARG A 19 -3.04 -3.05 -5.50
CA ARG A 19 -3.92 -2.39 -4.53
C ARG A 19 -5.32 -3.02 -4.48
N THR A 20 -5.88 -3.34 -5.66
CA THR A 20 -7.22 -3.95 -5.77
C THR A 20 -7.33 -5.33 -5.10
N PRO A 21 -6.47 -6.32 -5.40
CA PRO A 21 -6.50 -7.61 -4.71
C PRO A 21 -6.18 -7.48 -3.22
N LEU A 22 -5.27 -6.58 -2.81
CA LEU A 22 -5.00 -6.36 -1.38
C LEU A 22 -6.21 -5.78 -0.64
N ALA A 23 -6.90 -4.80 -1.22
CA ALA A 23 -8.14 -4.27 -0.66
C ALA A 23 -9.22 -5.35 -0.54
N THR A 24 -9.29 -6.26 -1.52
CA THR A 24 -10.21 -7.40 -1.50
C THR A 24 -9.88 -8.36 -0.36
N VAL A 25 -8.62 -8.76 -0.20
CA VAL A 25 -8.16 -9.64 0.89
C VAL A 25 -8.43 -9.01 2.25
N HIS A 26 -8.05 -7.73 2.42
CA HIS A 26 -8.28 -6.99 3.66
C HIS A 26 -9.77 -6.88 4.00
N GLY A 27 -10.62 -6.55 3.02
CA GLY A 27 -12.06 -6.43 3.18
C GLY A 27 -12.72 -7.76 3.59
N PHE A 28 -12.33 -8.88 2.98
CA PHE A 28 -12.82 -10.19 3.37
C PHE A 28 -12.31 -10.61 4.75
N ALA A 29 -11.04 -10.38 5.08
CA ALA A 29 -10.50 -10.66 6.40
C ALA A 29 -11.27 -9.89 7.49
N ARG A 30 -11.53 -8.59 7.27
CA ARG A 30 -12.36 -7.77 8.17
C ARG A 30 -13.80 -8.24 8.27
N THR A 31 -14.37 -8.76 7.19
CA THR A 31 -15.73 -9.34 7.19
C THR A 31 -15.76 -10.62 8.01
N LEU A 32 -14.75 -11.50 7.85
CA LEU A 32 -14.61 -12.74 8.61
C LEU A 32 -14.36 -12.50 10.10
N ARG A 33 -13.71 -11.39 10.49
CA ARG A 33 -13.58 -10.98 11.90
C ARG A 33 -14.92 -10.67 12.58
N ARG A 34 -16.00 -10.44 11.82
CA ARG A 34 -17.33 -10.08 12.35
C ARG A 34 -18.24 -11.28 12.56
N ILE A 35 -17.84 -12.47 12.15
CA ILE A 35 -18.60 -13.71 12.33
C ILE A 35 -17.95 -14.58 13.41
N GLU A 36 -18.76 -15.39 14.10
CA GLU A 36 -18.22 -16.39 15.02
C GLU A 36 -17.52 -17.50 14.23
N LEU A 37 -16.23 -17.67 14.53
CA LEU A 37 -15.38 -18.71 13.97
C LEU A 37 -14.85 -19.57 15.12
N THR A 38 -14.74 -20.87 14.88
CA THR A 38 -14.13 -21.80 15.83
C THR A 38 -12.61 -21.78 15.71
N ASP A 39 -11.91 -21.94 16.84
CA ASP A 39 -10.46 -22.07 16.85
C ASP A 39 -9.96 -23.18 15.91
N PRO A 40 -8.84 -22.96 15.20
CA PRO A 40 -7.92 -21.81 15.28
C PRO A 40 -8.21 -20.69 14.25
N ALA A 41 -9.35 -20.72 13.55
CA ALA A 41 -9.62 -19.82 12.44
C ALA A 41 -9.56 -18.31 12.77
N PRO A 42 -10.05 -17.82 13.94
CA PRO A 42 -9.94 -16.39 14.29
C PRO A 42 -8.51 -15.85 14.22
N ARG A 43 -7.53 -16.65 14.66
CA ARG A 43 -6.10 -16.29 14.65
C ARG A 43 -5.56 -16.16 13.23
N TYR A 44 -5.94 -17.06 12.32
CA TYR A 44 -5.51 -16.99 10.93
C TYR A 44 -6.11 -15.78 10.21
N VAL A 45 -7.38 -15.46 10.47
CA VAL A 45 -8.03 -14.28 9.90
C VAL A 45 -7.33 -13.00 10.37
N GLU A 46 -6.96 -12.91 11.65
CA GLU A 46 -6.18 -11.79 12.18
C GLU A 46 -4.81 -11.66 11.49
N MET A 47 -4.10 -12.78 11.31
CA MET A 47 -2.82 -12.78 10.60
C MET A 47 -2.97 -12.33 9.15
N ILE A 48 -4.03 -12.75 8.45
CA ILE A 48 -4.32 -12.32 7.07
C ILE A 48 -4.62 -10.83 7.02
N GLU A 49 -5.45 -10.30 7.94
CA GLU A 49 -5.77 -8.88 8.02
C GLU A 49 -4.49 -8.04 8.19
N VAL A 50 -3.66 -8.40 9.19
CA VAL A 50 -2.39 -7.70 9.47
C VAL A 50 -1.44 -7.77 8.28
N ALA A 51 -1.24 -8.96 7.69
CA ALA A 51 -0.35 -9.12 6.56
C ALA A 51 -0.83 -8.35 5.32
N SER A 52 -2.14 -8.33 5.06
CA SER A 52 -2.72 -7.57 3.94
C SER A 52 -2.51 -6.06 4.09
N GLN A 53 -2.59 -5.55 5.33
CA GLN A 53 -2.35 -4.14 5.64
C GLN A 53 -0.87 -3.78 5.47
N GLN A 54 0.04 -4.61 5.98
CA GLN A 54 1.49 -4.42 5.82
C GLN A 54 1.91 -4.44 4.35
N LEU A 55 1.33 -5.34 3.55
CA LEU A 55 1.59 -5.38 2.10
C LEU A 55 1.07 -4.12 1.40
N ALA A 56 -0.08 -3.58 1.80
CA ALA A 56 -0.61 -2.34 1.23
C ALA A 56 0.34 -1.15 1.49
N GLU A 57 0.87 -1.04 2.71
CA GLU A 57 1.84 0.00 3.09
C GLU A 57 3.13 -0.11 2.25
N LEU A 58 3.70 -1.31 2.12
CA LEU A 58 4.90 -1.54 1.31
C LEU A 58 4.66 -1.23 -0.18
N VAL A 59 3.49 -1.58 -0.72
CA VAL A 59 3.12 -1.26 -2.10
C VAL A 59 2.98 0.24 -2.31
N ASP A 60 2.44 0.97 -1.34
CA ASP A 60 2.33 2.42 -1.40
C ASP A 60 3.69 3.12 -1.33
N GLU A 61 4.59 2.68 -0.45
CA GLU A 61 5.96 3.15 -0.38
C GLU A 61 6.73 2.90 -1.68
N LEU A 62 6.65 1.67 -2.21
CA LEU A 62 7.30 1.31 -3.47
C LEU A 62 6.75 2.11 -4.65
N SER A 63 5.45 2.33 -4.69
CA SER A 63 4.78 3.16 -5.70
C SER A 63 5.26 4.61 -5.63
N LEU A 64 5.47 5.16 -4.43
CA LEU A 64 6.00 6.52 -4.25
C LEU A 64 7.43 6.61 -4.79
N VAL A 65 8.30 5.68 -4.40
CA VAL A 65 9.70 5.62 -4.87
C VAL A 65 9.75 5.52 -6.39
N ALA A 66 8.95 4.64 -6.98
CA ALA A 66 8.87 4.49 -8.43
C ALA A 66 8.44 5.78 -9.15
N ARG A 67 7.49 6.53 -8.58
CA ARG A 67 7.09 7.84 -9.15
C ARG A 67 8.19 8.89 -9.08
N ILE A 68 8.97 8.90 -7.99
CA ILE A 68 10.11 9.81 -7.83
C ILE A 68 11.19 9.49 -8.88
N GLU A 69 11.58 8.22 -9.02
CA GLU A 69 12.58 7.76 -9.99
C GLU A 69 12.14 8.00 -11.45
N ALA A 70 10.84 7.93 -11.72
CA ALA A 70 10.27 8.25 -13.04
C ALA A 70 10.16 9.76 -13.32
N GLY A 71 10.44 10.64 -12.35
CA GLY A 71 10.22 12.08 -12.48
C GLY A 71 8.73 12.49 -12.51
N LEU A 72 7.84 11.62 -12.02
CA LEU A 72 6.37 11.79 -12.02
C LEU A 72 5.82 12.14 -10.63
N PHE A 73 6.70 12.55 -9.71
CA PHE A 73 6.33 13.01 -8.38
C PHE A 73 6.18 14.52 -8.38
N GLU A 74 4.94 14.99 -8.22
CA GLU A 74 4.60 16.40 -8.04
C GLU A 74 4.17 16.62 -6.59
N PRO A 75 5.03 17.19 -5.73
CA PRO A 75 4.65 17.52 -4.37
C PRO A 75 3.63 18.67 -4.37
N ARG A 76 2.60 18.57 -3.52
CA ARG A 76 1.72 19.70 -3.23
C ARG A 76 2.46 20.68 -2.33
N LEU A 77 2.92 21.78 -2.90
CA LEU A 77 3.54 22.86 -2.15
C LEU A 77 2.46 23.68 -1.46
N GLU A 78 2.52 23.75 -0.14
CA GLU A 78 1.60 24.52 0.70
C GLU A 78 2.42 25.40 1.65
N SER A 79 1.95 26.62 1.91
CA SER A 79 2.59 27.51 2.88
C SER A 79 2.30 26.99 4.29
N VAL A 80 3.33 26.53 4.99
CA VAL A 80 3.24 25.96 6.35
C VAL A 80 4.18 26.70 7.30
N ASP A 81 3.72 26.91 8.54
CA ASP A 81 4.57 27.42 9.61
C ASP A 81 5.52 26.31 10.07
N SER A 82 6.83 26.52 9.90
CA SER A 82 7.86 25.57 10.33
C SER A 82 7.84 25.31 11.84
N LEU A 83 7.36 26.26 12.65
CA LEU A 83 7.20 26.07 14.10
C LEU A 83 6.03 25.15 14.47
N GLY A 84 5.05 24.98 13.57
CA GLY A 84 3.93 24.05 13.75
C GLY A 84 4.24 22.61 13.31
N LEU A 85 5.43 22.35 12.77
CA LEU A 85 5.89 21.04 12.29
C LEU A 85 6.95 20.39 13.19
N ALA A 86 7.45 21.12 14.20
CA ALA A 86 8.42 20.67 15.18
C ALA A 86 7.73 20.15 16.46
#